data_AF-Q5P1W6-F1
#
_entry.id   AF-Q5P1W6-F1
#
_cell.length_a   1.000
_cell.length_b   1.000
_cell.length_c   1.000
_cell.angle_alpha   90.00
_cell.angle_beta   90.00
_cell.angle_gamma   90.00
#
_symmetry.space_group_name_H-M   'P 1'
#
loop_
_entity.id
_entity.type
_entity.pdbx_description
1 polymer ?
#
loop_
_entity_poly.entity_id
_entity_poly.type
_entity_poly.pdbx_seq_one_letter_code
_entity_poly.pdbx_strand_id
1 'polypeptide(L)'
;MNFVATSLRLSAGVIVWALHFSVIYGLTALACARGAPQAVPWVIGIATVVASGACVAIIARELGRGAGFEPWLTAGLTVLALLAILWETLPVLMVPPCV
;
A
#
# COMPACT_ATOMS: atom_id res chain seq x y z
N MET A 1 27.27 -0.11 -8.51
CA MET A 1 26.09 -0.32 -7.64
C MET A 1 25.78 1.00 -6.99
N ASN A 2 24.62 1.61 -7.28
CA ASN A 2 24.27 2.92 -6.73
C ASN A 2 23.47 2.68 -5.44
N PHE A 3 24.07 2.95 -4.28
CA PHE A 3 23.48 2.66 -2.96
C PHE A 3 22.02 3.13 -2.86
N VAL A 4 21.76 4.36 -3.33
CA VAL A 4 20.43 4.99 -3.34
C VAL A 4 19.40 4.14 -4.10
N ALA A 5 19.75 3.60 -5.27
CA ALA A 5 18.83 2.82 -6.08
C ALA A 5 18.49 1.47 -5.40
N THR A 6 19.48 0.84 -4.78
CA THR A 6 19.28 -0.40 -4.02
C THR A 6 18.43 -0.15 -2.78
N SER A 7 18.70 0.90 -2.01
CA SER A 7 17.89 1.27 -0.84
C SER A 7 16.44 1.58 -1.22
N LEU A 8 16.22 2.39 -2.26
CA LEU A 8 14.86 2.71 -2.74
C LEU A 8 14.10 1.45 -3.18
N ARG A 9 14.79 0.51 -3.81
CA ARG A 9 14.19 -0.75 -4.22
C ARG A 9 13.82 -1.62 -3.03
N LEU A 10 14.74 -1.84 -2.08
CA LEU A 10 14.47 -2.64 -0.88
C LEU A 10 13.28 -2.07 -0.08
N SER A 11 13.15 -0.73 -0.05
CA SER A 11 12.06 -0.04 0.64
C SER A 11 10.80 0.16 -0.21
N ALA A 12 10.74 -0.31 -1.46
CA ALA A 12 9.66 0.03 -2.38
C ALA A 12 8.27 -0.37 -1.85
N GLY A 13 8.13 -1.60 -1.35
CA GLY A 13 6.87 -2.07 -0.75
C GLY A 13 6.44 -1.22 0.45
N VAL A 14 7.38 -0.87 1.34
CA VAL A 14 7.12 -0.02 2.50
C VAL A 14 6.71 1.40 2.09
N ILE A 15 7.32 1.95 1.03
CA ILE A 15 6.96 3.26 0.49
C ILE A 15 5.53 3.22 -0.07
N VAL A 16 5.16 2.17 -0.82
CA VAL A 16 3.80 2.00 -1.34
C VAL A 16 2.78 1.93 -0.19
N TRP A 17 3.07 1.14 0.84
CA TRP A 17 2.24 1.08 2.05
C TRP A 17 2.11 2.44 2.75
N ALA A 18 3.22 3.15 2.98
CA ALA A 18 3.18 4.45 3.66
C ALA A 18 2.36 5.50 2.88
N LEU A 19 2.48 5.50 1.55
CA LEU A 19 1.68 6.36 0.68
C LEU A 19 0.20 5.97 0.73
N HIS A 20 -0.11 4.67 0.63
CA HIS A 20 -1.48 4.16 0.77
C HIS A 20 -2.10 4.60 2.10
N PHE A 21 -1.44 4.31 3.23
CA PHE A 21 -1.87 4.67 4.57
C PHE A 21 -2.15 6.17 4.68
N SER A 22 -1.21 7.00 4.21
CA SER A 22 -1.34 8.46 4.27
C SER A 22 -2.55 8.96 3.47
N VAL A 23 -2.79 8.37 2.30
CA VAL A 23 -3.94 8.70 1.44
C VAL A 23 -5.25 8.32 2.11
N ILE A 24 -5.39 7.07 2.56
CA ILE A 24 -6.67 6.59 3.11
C ILE A 24 -7.01 7.32 4.41
N TYR A 25 -6.05 7.53 5.32
CA TYR A 25 -6.32 8.21 6.60
C TYR A 25 -6.53 9.70 6.39
N GLY A 26 -5.67 10.35 5.61
CA GLY A 26 -5.75 11.80 5.37
C GLY A 26 -7.04 12.19 4.64
N LEU A 27 -7.40 11.47 3.58
CA LEU A 27 -8.63 11.77 2.83
C LEU A 27 -9.88 11.33 3.57
N THR A 28 -9.84 10.27 4.39
CA THR A 28 -10.98 9.91 5.26
C THR A 28 -11.21 11.00 6.30
N ALA A 29 -10.17 11.48 6.97
CA ALA A 29 -10.29 12.58 7.93
C ALA A 29 -10.89 13.84 7.27
N LEU A 30 -10.44 14.17 6.05
CA LEU A 30 -10.98 15.30 5.30
C LEU A 30 -12.44 15.08 4.89
N ALA A 31 -12.80 13.89 4.42
CA ALA A 31 -14.17 13.55 4.03
C ALA A 31 -15.12 13.65 5.24
N CYS A 32 -14.71 13.17 6.40
CA CYS A 32 -15.48 13.29 7.63
C CYS A 32 -15.62 14.75 8.08
N ALA A 33 -14.52 15.54 8.05
CA ALA A 33 -14.56 16.96 8.40
C ALA A 33 -15.44 17.80 7.46
N ARG A 34 -15.64 17.34 6.22
CA ARG A 34 -16.46 18.01 5.20
C ARG A 34 -17.89 17.47 5.10
N GLY A 35 -18.27 16.50 5.92
CA GLY A 35 -19.61 15.89 5.89
C GLY A 35 -19.87 15.08 4.61
N ALA A 36 -18.85 14.43 4.05
CA ALA A 36 -18.95 13.60 2.85
C ALA A 36 -18.59 12.12 3.11
N PRO A 37 -19.26 11.43 4.07
CA PRO A 37 -18.92 10.05 4.45
C PRO A 37 -19.05 9.04 3.29
N GLN A 38 -19.93 9.30 2.32
CA GLN A 38 -20.11 8.47 1.13
C GLN A 38 -18.88 8.39 0.22
N ALA A 39 -17.94 9.33 0.34
CA ALA A 39 -16.70 9.30 -0.44
C ALA A 39 -15.66 8.32 0.13
N VAL A 40 -15.74 7.99 1.43
CA VAL A 40 -14.75 7.19 2.15
C VAL A 40 -14.54 5.79 1.53
N PRO A 41 -15.60 5.00 1.23
CA PRO A 41 -15.42 3.67 0.64
C PRO A 41 -14.76 3.71 -0.73
N TRP A 42 -15.06 4.74 -1.54
CA TRP A 42 -14.48 4.90 -2.87
C TRP A 42 -13.00 5.26 -2.81
N VAL A 43 -12.63 6.19 -1.92
CA VAL A 43 -11.23 6.58 -1.71
C VAL A 43 -10.41 5.39 -1.25
N ILE A 44 -10.89 4.66 -0.24
CA ILE A 44 -10.21 3.46 0.28
C ILE A 44 -10.11 2.41 -0.83
N GLY A 45 -11.22 2.08 -1.51
CA GLY A 45 -11.24 1.06 -2.56
C GLY A 45 -10.27 1.36 -3.70
N ILE A 46 -10.29 2.58 -4.24
CA ILE A 46 -9.40 2.97 -5.35
C ILE A 46 -7.94 2.95 -4.89
N ALA A 47 -7.63 3.55 -3.73
CA ALA A 47 -6.26 3.57 -3.19
C ALA A 47 -5.73 2.16 -2.97
N THR A 48 -6.56 1.26 -2.44
CA THR A 48 -6.22 -0.15 -2.18
C THR A 48 -5.90 -0.89 -3.46
N VAL A 49 -6.74 -0.75 -4.49
CA VAL A 49 -6.53 -1.43 -5.78
C VAL A 49 -5.24 -0.96 -6.42
N VAL A 50 -4.99 0.36 -6.44
CA VAL A 50 -3.76 0.93 -7.01
C VAL A 50 -2.53 0.46 -6.24
N ALA A 51 -2.55 0.52 -4.91
CA ALA A 51 -1.42 0.13 -4.06
C ALA A 51 -1.15 -1.38 -4.16
N SER A 52 -2.21 -2.20 -4.14
CA SER A 52 -2.09 -3.65 -4.30
C SER A 52 -1.54 -4.03 -5.66
N GLY A 53 -2.01 -3.37 -6.73
CA GLY A 53 -1.49 -3.54 -8.09
C GLY A 53 0.00 -3.19 -8.18
N ALA A 54 0.43 -2.09 -7.55
CA ALA A 54 1.83 -1.71 -7.48
C ALA A 54 2.68 -2.76 -6.74
N CYS A 55 2.21 -3.25 -5.58
CA CYS A 55 2.89 -4.32 -4.83
C CYS A 55 3.03 -5.61 -5.66
N VAL A 56 1.96 -6.04 -6.33
CA VAL A 56 1.97 -7.23 -7.21
C VAL A 56 2.98 -7.05 -8.34
N ALA A 57 3.01 -5.88 -8.98
CA ALA A 57 3.97 -5.58 -10.03
C ALA A 57 5.43 -5.61 -9.53
N ILE A 58 5.70 -5.08 -8.33
CA ILE A 58 7.03 -5.13 -7.71
C ILE A 58 7.43 -6.58 -7.41
N ILE A 59 6.55 -7.37 -6.79
CA ILE A 59 6.80 -8.78 -6.46
C ILE A 59 7.10 -9.57 -7.74
N ALA A 60 6.25 -9.46 -8.76
CA ALA A 60 6.44 -10.17 -10.03
C ALA A 60 7.77 -9.81 -10.70
N ARG A 61 8.15 -8.52 -10.66
CA ARG A 61 9.42 -8.04 -11.21
C ARG A 61 10.62 -8.59 -10.45
N GLU A 62 10.59 -8.62 -9.12
CA GLU A 62 11.74 -9.11 -8.34
C GLU A 62 11.87 -10.64 -8.40
N LEU A 63 10.76 -11.39 -8.45
CA LEU A 63 10.80 -12.84 -8.69
C LEU A 63 11.40 -13.20 -10.06
N GLY A 64 11.13 -12.38 -11.09
CA GLY A 64 11.73 -12.54 -12.42
C GLY A 64 13.23 -12.24 -12.50
N ARG A 65 13.83 -11.66 -11.46
CA ARG A 65 15.28 -11.32 -11.44
C ARG A 65 16.18 -12.44 -10.90
N GLY A 66 15.59 -13.52 -10.38
CA GLY A 66 16.31 -14.70 -9.91
C GLY A 66 16.48 -14.78 -8.39
N ALA A 67 17.11 -15.85 -7.93
CA ALA A 67 17.16 -16.26 -6.52
C ALA A 67 18.20 -15.49 -5.65
N GLY A 68 18.51 -14.24 -5.99
CA GLY A 68 19.41 -13.42 -5.18
C GLY A 68 18.76 -12.97 -3.86
N PHE A 69 19.57 -12.69 -2.85
CA PHE A 69 19.09 -12.18 -1.55
C PHE A 69 18.32 -10.86 -1.69
N GLU A 70 18.83 -9.90 -2.48
CA GLU A 70 18.19 -8.58 -2.65
C GLU A 70 16.78 -8.66 -3.28
N PRO A 71 16.56 -9.38 -4.41
CA PRO A 71 15.22 -9.59 -4.94
C PRO A 71 14.27 -10.31 -3.98
N TRP A 72 14.74 -11.35 -3.29
CA TRP A 72 13.92 -12.09 -2.30
C TRP A 72 13.54 -11.22 -1.11
N LEU A 73 14.49 -10.46 -0.56
CA LEU A 73 14.23 -9.53 0.54
C LEU A 73 13.22 -8.45 0.11
N THR A 74 13.40 -7.87 -1.08
CA THR A 74 12.48 -6.87 -1.62
C THR A 74 11.07 -7.45 -1.79
N ALA A 75 10.96 -8.63 -2.40
CA ALA A 75 9.68 -9.31 -2.60
C ALA A 75 9.00 -9.64 -1.25
N GLY A 76 9.75 -10.17 -0.28
CA GLY A 76 9.24 -10.48 1.06
C GLY A 76 8.72 -9.24 1.79
N LEU A 77 9.49 -8.15 1.81
CA LEU A 77 9.05 -6.88 2.38
C LEU A 77 7.80 -6.31 1.67
N THR A 78 7.71 -6.50 0.35
CA THR A 78 6.56 -6.05 -0.43
C THR A 78 5.32 -6.91 -0.18
N VAL A 79 5.47 -8.22 0.06
CA VAL A 79 4.37 -9.09 0.49
C VAL A 79 3.85 -8.67 1.86
N LEU A 80 4.73 -8.36 2.82
CA LEU A 80 4.32 -7.85 4.12
C LEU A 80 3.59 -6.50 4.01
N ALA A 81 4.08 -5.60 3.15
CA ALA A 81 3.40 -4.34 2.86
C ALA A 81 2.01 -4.55 2.23
N LEU A 82 1.87 -5.52 1.31
CA LEU A 82 0.57 -5.88 0.74
C LEU A 82 -0.41 -6.40 1.81
N LEU A 83 0.06 -7.26 2.72
CA LEU A 83 -0.76 -7.73 3.83
C LEU A 83 -1.22 -6.56 4.73
N ALA A 84 -0.33 -5.62 5.02
CA ALA A 84 -0.67 -4.41 5.78
C ALA A 84 -1.73 -3.56 5.06
N ILE A 85 -1.56 -3.32 3.75
CA ILE A 85 -2.54 -2.59 2.92
C ILE A 85 -3.92 -3.26 2.99
N LEU A 86 -4.00 -4.58 2.82
CA LEU A 86 -5.27 -5.30 2.86
C LEU A 86 -5.90 -5.25 4.26
N TRP A 87 -5.08 -5.37 5.31
CA TRP A 87 -5.53 -5.28 6.70
C TRP A 87 -6.16 -3.92 7.02
N GLU A 88 -5.54 -2.82 6.57
CA GLU A 88 -6.03 -1.45 6.77
C GLU A 88 -7.41 -1.18 6.17
N THR A 89 -7.85 -2.00 5.22
CA THR A 89 -9.11 -1.79 4.50
C THR A 89 -10.29 -2.53 5.11
N LEU A 90 -10.03 -3.50 5.99
CA LEU A 90 -11.05 -4.26 6.70
C LEU A 90 -12.05 -3.39 7.48
N PRO A 91 -11.64 -2.33 8.20
CA PRO A 91 -12.58 -1.50 8.95
C PRO A 91 -13.69 -0.91 8.09
N VAL A 92 -13.46 -0.64 6.80
CA VAL A 92 -14.48 -0.09 5.90
C VAL A 92 -15.67 -1.03 5.68
N LEU A 93 -15.47 -2.33 5.89
CA LEU A 93 -16.50 -3.36 5.78
C LEU A 93 -17.20 -3.63 7.12
N MET A 94 -16.57 -3.25 8.23
CA MET A 94 -17.01 -3.61 9.59
C MET A 94 -17.67 -2.44 10.33
N VAL A 95 -17.29 -1.20 10.02
CA VAL A 95 -17.66 0.00 10.78
C VAL A 95 -18.16 1.11 9.84
N PRO A 96 -19.25 1.80 10.18
CA PRO A 96 -19.68 2.97 9.41
C PRO A 96 -18.60 4.07 9.43
N PRO A 97 -18.35 4.76 8.30
CA PRO A 97 -17.42 5.87 8.27
C PRO A 97 -17.97 7.09 9.03
N CYS A 98 -17.07 7.81 9.72
CA CYS A 98 -17.34 9.11 10.34
C CYS A 98 -18.36 9.12 11.50
N VAL A 99 -18.35 8.06 12.33
CA VAL A 99 -19.13 8.01 13.58
C VAL A 99 -18.61 8.93 14.67
#